data_AF-A0A955SGW2-F1
#
_entry.id   AF-A0A955SGW2-F1
#
_cell.length_a   1.000
_cell.length_b   1.000
_cell.length_c   1.000
_cell.angle_alpha   90.00
_cell.angle_beta   90.00
_cell.angle_gamma   90.00
#
_symmetry.space_group_name_H-M   'P 1'
#
loop_
_entity.id
_entity.type
_entity.pdbx_description
1 polymer ?
#
loop_
_entity_poly.entity_id
_entity_poly.type
_entity_poly.pdbx_seq_one_letter_code
_entity_poly.pdbx_strand_id
1 'polypeptide(L)'
;MPYPNVQKLRDLVQEIELVGQLQHERGSRNLQAILRESERELQKTLSELNKVPVDQRMAEKEPNDLDSIRALRPKRPRRIWKEFDKEVYRNKLEGGLLGRFAGCTLGAPVELWPVEKMKALAEEFGQEFPPTRYWKYVPEPKSLRYDFSPVEAYTRGGMDGVPVDDDIVYTLLGLLIAEEFGPGFTTEQVGEAWLKYLPYACTAEDVALRHLKAGIPANQAGEKDNPYCEWIGADIRSDPWGYLAPGWPERAAEMAYRDAYLSHRRQGIYGSMFFAATIAAAFT
;
A
#
# COMPACT_ATOMS: atom_id res chain seq x y z
N MET A 1 -23.08 -4.30 9.84
CA MET A 1 -23.08 -5.77 10.04
C MET A 1 -21.79 -6.14 10.74
N PRO A 2 -21.77 -7.18 11.61
CA PRO A 2 -20.52 -7.69 12.17
C PRO A 2 -19.65 -8.31 11.06
N TYR A 3 -18.32 -8.26 11.22
CA TYR A 3 -17.40 -8.97 10.33
C TYR A 3 -17.66 -10.49 10.40
N PRO A 4 -17.53 -11.23 9.28
CA PRO A 4 -17.63 -12.68 9.29
C PRO A 4 -16.61 -13.31 10.23
N ASN A 5 -17.05 -14.23 11.08
CA ASN A 5 -16.15 -15.02 11.93
C ASN A 5 -15.57 -16.18 11.10
N VAL A 6 -14.29 -16.08 10.75
CA VAL A 6 -13.56 -17.08 9.96
C VAL A 6 -12.61 -17.93 10.80
N GLN A 7 -12.63 -17.82 12.14
CA GLN A 7 -11.65 -18.51 12.99
C GLN A 7 -11.71 -20.03 12.82
N LYS A 8 -12.91 -20.61 12.88
CA LYS A 8 -13.09 -22.06 12.70
C LYS A 8 -12.59 -22.59 11.35
N LEU A 9 -12.73 -21.79 10.29
CA LEU A 9 -12.22 -22.16 8.97
C LEU A 9 -10.68 -22.18 8.96
N ARG A 10 -10.05 -21.17 9.58
CA ARG A 10 -8.58 -21.12 9.73
C ARG A 10 -8.07 -22.30 10.54
N ASP A 11 -8.70 -22.58 11.67
CA ASP A 11 -8.35 -23.70 12.55
C ASP A 11 -8.43 -25.05 11.79
N LEU A 12 -9.50 -25.24 11.00
CA LEU A 12 -9.68 -26.45 10.20
C LEU A 12 -8.60 -26.61 9.12
N VAL A 13 -8.28 -25.55 8.38
CA VAL A 13 -7.23 -25.60 7.34
C VAL A 13 -5.87 -25.93 7.97
N GLN A 14 -5.57 -25.34 9.13
CA GLN A 14 -4.36 -25.64 9.88
C GLN A 14 -4.34 -27.09 10.38
N GLU A 15 -5.46 -27.61 10.87
CA GLU A 15 -5.56 -29.01 11.32
C GLU A 15 -5.34 -29.99 10.15
N ILE A 16 -5.92 -29.70 8.97
CA ILE A 16 -5.72 -30.50 7.75
C ILE A 16 -4.23 -30.55 7.38
N GLU A 17 -3.52 -29.43 7.46
CA GLU A 17 -2.08 -29.36 7.21
C GLU A 17 -1.30 -30.25 8.19
N LEU A 18 -1.52 -30.05 9.49
CA LEU A 18 -0.79 -30.78 10.55
C LEU A 18 -1.08 -32.28 10.52
N VAL A 19 -2.33 -32.68 10.32
CA VAL A 19 -2.70 -34.10 10.19
C VAL A 19 -2.12 -34.69 8.90
N GLY A 20 -2.12 -33.92 7.80
CA GLY A 20 -1.49 -34.33 6.54
C GLY A 20 0.01 -34.62 6.72
N GLN A 21 0.73 -33.75 7.40
CA GLN A 21 2.15 -33.92 7.75
C GLN A 21 2.37 -35.15 8.64
N LEU A 22 1.58 -35.30 9.72
CA LEU A 22 1.67 -36.46 10.62
C LEU A 22 1.43 -37.79 9.89
N GLN A 23 0.45 -37.84 8.98
CA GLN A 23 0.17 -39.05 8.22
C GLN A 23 1.29 -39.38 7.23
N HIS A 24 1.95 -38.37 6.67
CA HIS A 24 3.13 -38.56 5.82
C HIS A 24 4.27 -39.21 6.60
N GLU A 25 4.56 -38.71 7.81
CA GLU A 25 5.57 -39.27 8.72
C GLU A 25 5.26 -40.71 9.14
N ARG A 26 3.97 -41.07 9.21
CA ARG A 26 3.50 -42.44 9.50
C ARG A 26 3.56 -43.39 8.31
N GLY A 27 4.00 -42.93 7.14
CA GLY A 27 4.08 -43.75 5.93
C GLY A 27 2.75 -44.00 5.23
N SER A 28 1.70 -43.22 5.52
CA SER A 28 0.40 -43.32 4.86
C SER A 28 0.51 -43.00 3.36
N ARG A 29 -0.16 -43.80 2.53
CA ARG A 29 -0.22 -43.60 1.08
C ARG A 29 -1.45 -42.79 0.68
N ASN A 30 -1.48 -42.25 -0.54
CA ASN A 30 -2.61 -41.50 -1.13
C ASN A 30 -2.99 -40.16 -0.47
N LEU A 31 -2.16 -39.60 0.41
CA LEU A 31 -2.42 -38.31 1.07
C LEU A 31 -2.62 -37.16 0.07
N GLN A 32 -1.85 -37.17 -1.03
CA GLN A 32 -1.94 -36.15 -2.08
C GLN A 32 -3.32 -36.09 -2.75
N ALA A 33 -4.02 -37.23 -2.89
CA ALA A 33 -5.35 -37.23 -3.46
C ALA A 33 -6.37 -36.54 -2.53
N ILE A 34 -6.28 -36.84 -1.22
CA ILE A 34 -7.15 -36.25 -0.19
C ILE A 34 -6.91 -34.73 -0.09
N LEU A 35 -5.64 -34.29 -0.08
CA LEU A 35 -5.29 -32.88 -0.02
C LEU A 35 -5.76 -32.10 -1.25
N ARG A 36 -5.63 -32.68 -2.46
CA ARG A 36 -6.16 -32.07 -3.70
C ARG A 36 -7.67 -31.94 -3.71
N GLU A 37 -8.39 -32.89 -3.11
CA GLU A 37 -9.84 -32.79 -2.97
C GLU A 37 -10.24 -31.63 -2.04
N SER A 38 -9.57 -31.49 -0.90
CA SER A 38 -9.74 -30.33 0.00
C SER A 38 -9.45 -29.00 -0.70
N GLU A 39 -8.33 -28.93 -1.43
CA GLU A 39 -7.96 -27.73 -2.21
C GLU A 39 -9.06 -27.36 -3.23
N ARG A 40 -9.62 -28.35 -3.93
CA ARG A 40 -10.69 -28.13 -4.92
C ARG A 40 -11.95 -27.53 -4.27
N GLU A 41 -12.36 -28.00 -3.10
CA GLU A 41 -13.53 -27.46 -2.39
C GLU A 41 -13.27 -26.03 -1.87
N LEU A 42 -12.05 -25.73 -1.43
CA LEU A 42 -11.65 -24.38 -1.03
C LEU A 42 -11.63 -23.42 -2.23
N GLN A 43 -11.09 -23.84 -3.37
CA GLN A 43 -11.09 -23.05 -4.61
C GLN A 43 -12.52 -22.79 -5.12
N LYS A 44 -13.41 -23.77 -5.00
CA LYS A 44 -14.83 -23.59 -5.32
C LYS A 44 -15.47 -22.54 -4.42
N THR A 45 -15.23 -22.62 -3.10
CA THR A 45 -15.71 -21.62 -2.14
C THR A 45 -15.20 -20.23 -2.47
N LEU A 46 -13.91 -20.09 -2.80
CA LEU A 46 -13.32 -18.81 -3.24
C LEU A 46 -14.01 -18.26 -4.50
N SER A 47 -14.28 -19.12 -5.49
CA SER A 47 -15.02 -18.73 -6.70
C SER A 47 -16.45 -18.27 -6.40
N GLU A 48 -17.12 -18.88 -5.44
CA GLU A 48 -18.45 -18.47 -4.99
C GLU A 48 -18.39 -17.12 -4.27
N LEU A 49 -17.39 -16.89 -3.41
CA LEU A 49 -17.17 -15.60 -2.74
C LEU A 49 -16.91 -14.46 -3.74
N ASN A 50 -16.09 -14.70 -4.77
CA ASN A 50 -15.81 -13.69 -5.80
C ASN A 50 -17.03 -13.35 -6.67
N LYS A 51 -18.10 -14.16 -6.63
CA LYS A 51 -19.37 -13.90 -7.34
C LYS A 51 -20.39 -13.19 -6.46
N VAL A 52 -20.13 -13.04 -5.16
CA VAL A 52 -21.05 -12.31 -4.27
C VAL A 52 -21.15 -10.88 -4.77
N PRO A 53 -22.35 -10.40 -5.16
CA PRO A 53 -22.50 -9.09 -5.73
C PRO A 53 -22.22 -8.02 -4.67
N VAL A 54 -21.61 -6.93 -5.10
CA VAL A 54 -21.45 -5.77 -4.23
C VAL A 54 -22.81 -5.14 -3.95
N ASP A 55 -23.03 -4.71 -2.71
CA ASP A 55 -24.26 -4.00 -2.34
C ASP A 55 -24.41 -2.72 -3.18
N GLN A 56 -25.53 -2.59 -3.90
CA GLN A 56 -25.76 -1.48 -4.82
C GLN A 56 -25.82 -0.13 -4.10
N ARG A 57 -26.44 -0.07 -2.91
CA ARG A 57 -26.55 1.18 -2.14
C ARG A 57 -25.19 1.65 -1.65
N MET A 58 -24.30 0.71 -1.31
CA MET A 58 -22.91 1.00 -0.97
C MET A 58 -22.12 1.42 -2.22
N ALA A 59 -22.32 0.76 -3.35
CA ALA A 59 -21.69 1.14 -4.63
C ALA A 59 -22.06 2.56 -5.08
N GLU A 60 -23.30 2.98 -4.90
CA GLU A 60 -23.76 4.34 -5.22
C GLU A 60 -23.10 5.42 -4.35
N LYS A 61 -22.72 5.08 -3.11
CA LYS A 61 -22.05 6.01 -2.18
C LYS A 61 -20.54 6.06 -2.35
N GLU A 62 -19.97 5.02 -2.93
CA GLU A 62 -18.54 4.83 -3.08
C GLU A 62 -18.21 4.40 -4.53
N PRO A 63 -18.53 5.24 -5.54
CA PRO A 63 -18.22 4.95 -6.94
C PRO A 63 -16.70 4.86 -7.18
N ASN A 64 -16.31 4.20 -8.28
CA ASN A 64 -14.90 4.13 -8.68
C ASN A 64 -14.55 5.17 -9.75
N ASP A 65 -15.50 5.74 -10.48
CA ASP A 65 -15.22 6.70 -11.53
C ASP A 65 -15.04 8.12 -10.97
N LEU A 66 -14.08 8.85 -11.53
CA LEU A 66 -13.71 10.17 -11.03
C LEU A 66 -14.88 11.16 -11.04
N ASP A 67 -15.74 11.13 -12.06
CA ASP A 67 -16.83 12.11 -12.19
C ASP A 67 -17.93 11.88 -11.15
N SER A 68 -18.28 10.63 -10.85
CA SER A 68 -19.22 10.31 -9.77
C SER A 68 -18.62 10.63 -8.40
N ILE A 69 -17.33 10.34 -8.17
CA ILE A 69 -16.63 10.78 -6.95
C ILE A 69 -16.72 12.32 -6.81
N ARG A 70 -16.49 13.04 -7.90
CA ARG A 70 -16.57 14.51 -7.95
C ARG A 70 -18.00 15.04 -7.72
N ALA A 71 -19.02 14.28 -8.06
CA ALA A 71 -20.43 14.65 -7.84
C ALA A 71 -20.83 14.52 -6.37
N LEU A 72 -20.25 13.57 -5.63
CA LEU A 72 -20.58 13.31 -4.21
C LEU A 72 -19.94 14.29 -3.22
N ARG A 73 -18.89 15.02 -3.62
CA ARG A 73 -18.15 15.91 -2.72
C ARG A 73 -18.88 17.25 -2.46
N PRO A 74 -18.75 17.85 -1.27
CA PRO A 74 -19.35 19.15 -0.96
C PRO A 74 -18.71 20.30 -1.76
N LYS A 75 -19.47 21.34 -2.09
CA LYS A 75 -18.97 22.56 -2.75
C LYS A 75 -18.02 23.32 -1.79
N ARG A 76 -16.73 23.36 -2.12
CA ARG A 76 -15.66 24.09 -1.41
C ARG A 76 -14.58 24.55 -2.40
N PRO A 77 -13.70 25.51 -2.03
CA PRO A 77 -12.55 25.87 -2.86
C PRO A 77 -11.73 24.64 -3.24
N ARG A 78 -11.41 24.51 -4.53
CA ARG A 78 -10.64 23.38 -5.10
C ARG A 78 -9.16 23.67 -5.26
N ARG A 79 -8.83 24.97 -5.24
CA ARG A 79 -7.51 25.55 -5.34
C ARG A 79 -7.45 26.68 -4.32
N ILE A 80 -6.42 26.64 -3.50
CA ILE A 80 -6.17 27.57 -2.39
C ILE A 80 -5.15 28.61 -2.86
N TRP A 81 -4.05 28.18 -3.49
CA TRP A 81 -3.06 29.07 -4.08
C TRP A 81 -3.60 29.76 -5.34
N LYS A 82 -3.57 31.10 -5.33
CA LYS A 82 -3.88 31.90 -6.52
C LYS A 82 -2.66 32.00 -7.44
N GLU A 83 -1.49 32.16 -6.84
CA GLU A 83 -0.19 32.27 -7.50
C GLU A 83 0.79 31.28 -6.87
N PHE A 84 1.85 30.94 -7.62
CA PHE A 84 2.86 30.00 -7.16
C PHE A 84 3.90 30.72 -6.27
N ASP A 85 4.02 30.27 -5.02
CA ASP A 85 5.07 30.73 -4.12
C ASP A 85 6.23 29.73 -4.12
N LYS A 86 7.34 30.14 -4.75
CA LYS A 86 8.52 29.29 -4.92
C LYS A 86 9.26 29.03 -3.62
N GLU A 87 9.28 29.98 -2.69
CA GLU A 87 10.02 29.83 -1.43
C GLU A 87 9.27 28.89 -0.49
N VAL A 88 7.95 29.10 -0.35
CA VAL A 88 7.08 28.20 0.42
C VAL A 88 7.08 26.81 -0.18
N TYR A 89 6.99 26.69 -1.51
CA TYR A 89 7.06 25.40 -2.19
C TYR A 89 8.33 24.64 -1.84
N ARG A 90 9.50 25.28 -1.98
CA ARG A 90 10.79 24.62 -1.72
C ARG A 90 10.90 24.18 -0.26
N ASN A 91 10.57 25.06 0.68
CA ASN A 91 10.67 24.76 2.10
C ASN A 91 9.75 23.60 2.51
N LYS A 92 8.49 23.62 2.06
CA LYS A 92 7.52 22.59 2.41
C LYS A 92 7.74 21.26 1.68
N LEU A 93 8.23 21.30 0.44
CA LEU A 93 8.62 20.10 -0.29
C LEU A 93 9.79 19.40 0.41
N GLU A 94 10.83 20.15 0.79
CA GLU A 94 11.97 19.61 1.53
C GLU A 94 11.51 18.98 2.86
N GLY A 95 10.68 19.69 3.62
CA GLY A 95 10.11 19.18 4.86
C GLY A 95 9.24 17.93 4.68
N GLY A 96 8.39 17.90 3.64
CA GLY A 96 7.54 16.75 3.32
C GLY A 96 8.37 15.51 2.95
N LEU A 97 9.34 15.68 2.05
CA LEU A 97 10.21 14.59 1.60
C LEU A 97 11.07 14.03 2.74
N LEU A 98 11.73 14.90 3.53
CA LEU A 98 12.52 14.48 4.67
C LEU A 98 11.64 13.86 5.78
N GLY A 99 10.43 14.37 5.97
CA GLY A 99 9.46 13.82 6.90
C GLY A 99 9.06 12.39 6.54
N ARG A 100 8.82 12.13 5.24
CA ARG A 100 8.58 10.77 4.72
C ARG A 100 9.76 9.85 4.99
N PHE A 101 10.96 10.26 4.60
CA PHE A 101 12.18 9.45 4.82
C PHE A 101 12.38 9.13 6.30
N ALA A 102 12.13 10.10 7.17
CA ALA A 102 12.23 9.89 8.60
C ALA A 102 11.17 8.92 9.14
N GLY A 103 9.92 9.04 8.67
CA GLY A 103 8.83 8.14 9.04
C GLY A 103 9.11 6.68 8.65
N CYS A 104 9.40 6.44 7.37
CA CYS A 104 9.69 5.09 6.86
C CYS A 104 10.91 4.48 7.57
N THR A 105 12.00 5.24 7.73
CA THR A 105 13.21 4.75 8.41
C THR A 105 12.93 4.38 9.88
N LEU A 106 12.12 5.17 10.59
CA LEU A 106 11.76 4.90 11.98
C LEU A 106 10.83 3.69 12.13
N GLY A 107 9.90 3.52 11.21
CA GLY A 107 8.85 2.50 11.24
C GLY A 107 9.32 1.11 10.81
N ALA A 108 10.17 1.03 9.78
CA ALA A 108 10.54 -0.22 9.14
C ALA A 108 11.07 -1.32 10.11
N PRO A 109 11.90 -1.03 11.14
CA PRO A 109 12.37 -2.07 12.05
C PRO A 109 11.30 -2.74 12.91
N VAL A 110 10.18 -2.05 13.12
CA VAL A 110 9.10 -2.46 14.03
C VAL A 110 7.77 -2.66 13.29
N GLU A 111 7.79 -2.63 11.97
CA GLU A 111 6.60 -2.90 11.17
C GLU A 111 6.07 -4.32 11.47
N LEU A 112 4.74 -4.43 11.55
CA LEU A 112 3.98 -5.61 11.98
C LEU A 112 4.12 -5.96 13.48
N TRP A 113 4.76 -5.13 14.29
CA TRP A 113 4.84 -5.36 15.73
C TRP A 113 3.65 -4.77 16.49
N PRO A 114 3.19 -5.44 17.56
CA PRO A 114 2.28 -4.82 18.51
C PRO A 114 3.00 -3.73 19.31
N VAL A 115 2.24 -2.73 19.75
CA VAL A 115 2.76 -1.57 20.52
C VAL A 115 3.47 -2.01 21.79
N GLU A 116 2.99 -3.06 22.43
CA GLU A 116 3.56 -3.63 23.66
C GLU A 116 4.98 -4.16 23.43
N LYS A 117 5.22 -4.81 22.27
CA LYS A 117 6.55 -5.29 21.90
C LYS A 117 7.51 -4.12 21.64
N MET A 118 7.05 -3.06 21.00
CA MET A 118 7.85 -1.84 20.79
C MET A 118 8.19 -1.14 22.11
N LYS A 119 7.24 -1.07 23.04
CA LYS A 119 7.45 -0.54 24.40
C LYS A 119 8.48 -1.36 25.18
N ALA A 120 8.37 -2.68 25.16
CA ALA A 120 9.30 -3.58 25.82
C ALA A 120 10.74 -3.41 25.29
N LEU A 121 10.90 -3.30 23.97
CA LEU A 121 12.21 -3.01 23.35
C LEU A 121 12.77 -1.66 23.82
N ALA A 122 11.94 -0.63 23.88
CA ALA A 122 12.37 0.70 24.33
C ALA A 122 12.83 0.67 25.79
N GLU A 123 12.05 0.01 26.67
CA GLU A 123 12.37 -0.13 28.10
C GLU A 123 13.66 -0.91 28.32
N GLU A 124 13.84 -2.05 27.64
CA GLU A 124 15.04 -2.90 27.74
C GLU A 124 16.34 -2.13 27.44
N PHE A 125 16.30 -1.23 26.46
CA PHE A 125 17.48 -0.47 26.00
C PHE A 125 17.53 0.98 26.49
N GLY A 126 16.69 1.35 27.46
CA GLY A 126 16.65 2.70 28.04
C GLY A 126 16.40 3.79 26.99
N GLN A 127 15.48 3.53 26.06
CA GLN A 127 15.00 4.46 25.05
C GLN A 127 13.60 4.96 25.41
N GLU A 128 13.30 6.23 25.11
CA GLU A 128 11.96 6.80 25.31
C GLU A 128 10.92 6.13 24.40
N PHE A 129 9.69 5.99 24.91
CA PHE A 129 8.54 5.53 24.14
C PHE A 129 7.32 6.46 24.33
N PRO A 130 6.67 6.97 23.27
CA PRO A 130 7.02 6.77 21.85
C PRO A 130 8.43 7.29 21.50
N PRO A 131 9.12 6.70 20.50
CA PRO A 131 10.48 7.10 20.15
C PRO A 131 10.55 8.58 19.74
N THR A 132 11.44 9.34 20.38
CA THR A 132 11.79 10.73 20.00
C THR A 132 13.00 10.80 19.06
N ARG A 133 13.67 9.66 18.84
CA ARG A 133 14.80 9.44 17.93
C ARG A 133 14.67 8.04 17.33
N TYR A 134 15.43 7.76 16.27
CA TYR A 134 15.53 6.41 15.70
C TYR A 134 15.98 5.37 16.73
N TRP A 135 15.54 4.13 16.53
CA TRP A 135 15.87 2.98 17.35
C TRP A 135 17.39 2.85 17.53
N LYS A 136 17.84 2.72 18.78
CA LYS A 136 19.25 2.45 19.11
C LYS A 136 19.62 0.99 18.90
N TYR A 137 18.65 0.10 19.15
CA TYR A 137 18.80 -1.35 19.07
C TYR A 137 17.59 -1.95 18.36
N VAL A 138 17.83 -3.04 17.64
CA VAL A 138 16.84 -3.86 16.92
C VAL A 138 17.26 -5.33 17.06
N PRO A 139 16.31 -6.27 17.22
CA PRO A 139 16.65 -7.69 17.18
C PRO A 139 17.09 -8.10 15.78
N GLU A 140 17.91 -9.15 15.69
CA GLU A 140 18.38 -9.71 14.42
C GLU A 140 18.95 -8.66 13.44
N PRO A 141 19.94 -7.84 13.87
CA PRO A 141 20.40 -6.66 13.12
C PRO A 141 20.90 -6.95 11.70
N LYS A 142 21.35 -8.18 11.44
CA LYS A 142 21.87 -8.64 10.14
C LYS A 142 20.80 -9.27 9.24
N SER A 143 19.58 -9.49 9.74
CA SER A 143 18.46 -9.90 8.90
C SER A 143 18.13 -8.79 7.91
N LEU A 144 17.62 -9.15 6.74
CA LEU A 144 17.27 -8.19 5.70
C LEU A 144 15.84 -7.70 5.89
N ARG A 145 15.66 -6.39 5.94
CA ARG A 145 14.36 -5.74 5.78
C ARG A 145 14.09 -5.56 4.28
N TYR A 146 12.89 -5.98 3.88
CA TYR A 146 12.43 -5.96 2.49
C TYR A 146 13.41 -6.65 1.53
N ASP A 147 14.16 -7.66 1.99
CA ASP A 147 15.18 -8.40 1.22
C ASP A 147 16.38 -7.59 0.70
N PHE A 148 16.54 -6.32 1.07
CA PHE A 148 17.61 -5.46 0.54
C PHE A 148 18.55 -4.90 1.60
N SER A 149 18.04 -4.30 2.67
CA SER A 149 18.86 -3.58 3.65
C SER A 149 18.86 -4.30 5.00
N PRO A 150 20.02 -4.48 5.66
CA PRO A 150 20.02 -5.09 6.99
C PRO A 150 19.23 -4.21 7.98
N VAL A 151 18.49 -4.80 8.91
CA VAL A 151 17.64 -4.05 9.86
C VAL A 151 18.44 -3.01 10.66
N GLU A 152 19.71 -3.27 10.94
CA GLU A 152 20.59 -2.30 11.61
C GLU A 152 20.79 -0.98 10.82
N ALA A 153 20.66 -1.00 9.49
CA ALA A 153 20.80 0.20 8.65
C ALA A 153 19.70 1.23 8.89
N TYR A 154 18.59 0.84 9.54
CA TYR A 154 17.49 1.73 9.91
C TYR A 154 17.65 2.30 11.33
N THR A 155 18.69 1.88 12.06
CA THR A 155 18.95 2.32 13.44
C THR A 155 19.76 3.61 13.46
N ARG A 156 19.68 4.35 14.58
CA ARG A 156 20.42 5.60 14.76
C ARG A 156 21.92 5.46 14.54
N GLY A 157 22.50 4.33 14.94
CA GLY A 157 23.95 4.08 14.84
C GLY A 157 24.38 3.41 13.54
N GLY A 158 23.44 2.80 12.81
CA GLY A 158 23.73 2.04 11.59
C GLY A 158 23.34 2.75 10.30
N MET A 159 22.48 3.76 10.34
CA MET A 159 22.11 4.52 9.14
C MET A 159 23.25 5.40 8.63
N ASP A 160 23.55 5.28 7.34
CA ASP A 160 24.44 6.15 6.56
C ASP A 160 23.71 6.84 5.39
N GLY A 161 22.40 6.62 5.30
CA GLY A 161 21.49 7.13 4.29
C GLY A 161 20.06 6.68 4.60
N VAL A 162 19.15 6.89 3.65
CA VAL A 162 17.78 6.37 3.76
C VAL A 162 17.77 4.95 3.19
N PRO A 163 17.48 3.92 4.00
CA PRO A 163 17.47 2.53 3.52
C PRO A 163 16.31 2.28 2.53
N VAL A 164 16.33 1.10 1.88
CA VAL A 164 15.29 0.71 0.92
C VAL A 164 13.93 0.62 1.60
N ASP A 165 12.90 1.19 0.98
CA ASP A 165 11.52 1.09 1.46
C ASP A 165 10.58 1.34 0.27
N ASP A 166 9.51 0.55 0.13
CA ASP A 166 8.63 0.65 -1.04
C ASP A 166 7.85 1.96 -1.05
N ASP A 167 7.49 2.51 0.10
CA ASP A 167 6.88 3.84 0.21
C ASP A 167 7.76 4.89 -0.48
N ILE A 168 9.07 4.82 -0.26
CA ILE A 168 10.02 5.76 -0.86
C ILE A 168 10.15 5.50 -2.36
N VAL A 169 10.23 4.24 -2.77
CA VAL A 169 10.32 3.85 -4.19
C VAL A 169 9.12 4.38 -4.98
N TYR A 170 7.90 4.25 -4.46
CA TYR A 170 6.72 4.77 -5.16
C TYR A 170 6.70 6.30 -5.25
N THR A 171 7.29 7.01 -4.30
CA THR A 171 7.43 8.48 -4.39
C THR A 171 8.35 8.87 -5.54
N LEU A 172 9.46 8.16 -5.70
CA LEU A 172 10.37 8.35 -6.83
C LEU A 172 9.73 7.93 -8.15
N LEU A 173 8.93 6.86 -8.16
CA LEU A 173 8.18 6.43 -9.33
C LEU A 173 7.18 7.51 -9.78
N GLY A 174 6.50 8.18 -8.84
CA GLY A 174 5.61 9.29 -9.15
C GLY A 174 6.32 10.47 -9.82
N LEU A 175 7.57 10.76 -9.41
CA LEU A 175 8.42 11.73 -10.09
C LEU A 175 8.73 11.29 -11.53
N LEU A 176 9.16 10.03 -11.72
CA LEU A 176 9.47 9.49 -13.06
C LEU A 176 8.26 9.53 -14.00
N ILE A 177 7.07 9.17 -13.51
CA ILE A 177 5.81 9.28 -14.27
C ILE A 177 5.56 10.72 -14.70
N ALA A 178 5.75 11.68 -13.78
CA ALA A 178 5.51 13.08 -14.07
C ALA A 178 6.53 13.68 -15.05
N GLU A 179 7.80 13.26 -15.00
CA GLU A 179 8.83 13.68 -15.95
C GLU A 179 8.60 13.10 -17.36
N GLU A 180 8.15 11.84 -17.45
CA GLU A 180 7.96 11.15 -18.73
C GLU A 180 6.64 11.52 -19.42
N PHE A 181 5.55 11.61 -18.67
CA PHE A 181 4.19 11.79 -19.22
C PHE A 181 3.55 13.14 -18.88
N GLY A 182 4.19 13.94 -18.03
CA GLY A 182 3.66 15.20 -17.55
C GLY A 182 2.54 15.03 -16.51
N PRO A 183 2.02 16.14 -15.94
CA PRO A 183 0.96 16.09 -14.91
C PRO A 183 -0.40 15.63 -15.46
N GLY A 184 -0.50 15.38 -16.78
CA GLY A 184 -1.70 14.93 -17.47
C GLY A 184 -1.76 13.42 -17.68
N PHE A 185 -0.82 12.66 -17.13
CA PHE A 185 -0.69 11.20 -17.31
C PHE A 185 -2.01 10.45 -17.12
N THR A 186 -2.13 9.31 -17.80
CA THR A 186 -3.27 8.39 -17.71
C THR A 186 -2.94 7.16 -16.87
N THR A 187 -3.94 6.42 -16.40
CA THR A 187 -3.74 5.14 -15.70
C THR A 187 -2.96 4.12 -16.54
N GLU A 188 -3.14 4.11 -17.86
CA GLU A 188 -2.35 3.24 -18.75
C GLU A 188 -0.86 3.60 -18.72
N GLN A 189 -0.52 4.89 -18.71
CA GLN A 189 0.87 5.36 -18.59
C GLN A 189 1.48 5.08 -17.21
N VAL A 190 0.66 5.05 -16.15
CA VAL A 190 1.11 4.53 -14.84
C VAL A 190 1.47 3.05 -14.96
N GLY A 191 0.65 2.25 -15.65
CA GLY A 191 0.95 0.85 -15.92
C GLY A 191 2.23 0.64 -16.74
N GLU A 192 2.46 1.47 -17.76
CA GLU A 192 3.71 1.49 -18.53
C GLU A 192 4.93 1.77 -17.64
N ALA A 193 4.83 2.78 -16.77
CA ALA A 193 5.89 3.11 -15.82
C ALA A 193 6.15 1.97 -14.81
N TRP A 194 5.10 1.31 -14.33
CA TRP A 194 5.25 0.16 -13.42
C TRP A 194 6.00 -0.99 -14.10
N LEU A 195 5.64 -1.34 -15.33
CA LEU A 195 6.34 -2.39 -16.09
C LEU A 195 7.81 -2.03 -16.38
N LYS A 196 8.10 -0.73 -16.54
CA LYS A 196 9.44 -0.22 -16.83
C LYS A 196 10.34 -0.16 -15.59
N TYR A 197 9.80 0.24 -14.44
CA TYR A 197 10.59 0.63 -13.28
C TYR A 197 10.40 -0.22 -12.03
N LEU A 198 9.24 -0.88 -11.84
CA LEU A 198 8.98 -1.66 -10.63
C LEU A 198 9.40 -3.12 -10.80
N PRO A 199 10.44 -3.59 -10.09
CA PRO A 199 10.83 -5.00 -10.14
C PRO A 199 9.84 -5.88 -9.36
N TYR A 200 9.27 -5.33 -8.28
CA TYR A 200 8.49 -6.03 -7.28
C TYR A 200 7.43 -5.09 -6.67
N ALA A 201 6.37 -5.68 -6.10
CA ALA A 201 5.28 -5.00 -5.43
C ALA A 201 4.65 -5.93 -4.37
N CYS A 202 3.79 -5.39 -3.49
CA CYS A 202 3.13 -6.13 -2.42
C CYS A 202 1.60 -6.10 -2.59
N THR A 203 0.88 -7.13 -2.14
CA THR A 203 -0.60 -7.12 -2.02
C THR A 203 -1.36 -6.69 -3.28
N ALA A 204 -2.13 -5.58 -3.26
CA ALA A 204 -2.90 -5.08 -4.40
C ALA A 204 -2.01 -4.72 -5.59
N GLU A 205 -0.87 -4.11 -5.31
CA GLU A 205 0.12 -3.71 -6.30
C GLU A 205 0.76 -4.92 -6.96
N ASP A 206 1.05 -5.99 -6.20
CA ASP A 206 1.57 -7.24 -6.76
C ASP A 206 0.56 -7.89 -7.71
N VAL A 207 -0.72 -7.94 -7.32
CA VAL A 207 -1.79 -8.45 -8.19
C VAL A 207 -1.86 -7.65 -9.48
N ALA A 208 -1.88 -6.31 -9.39
CA ALA A 208 -1.93 -5.45 -10.56
C ALA A 208 -0.67 -5.58 -11.42
N LEU A 209 0.53 -5.63 -10.84
CA LEU A 209 1.79 -5.79 -11.56
C LEU A 209 1.85 -7.14 -12.30
N ARG A 210 1.38 -8.23 -11.68
CA ARG A 210 1.26 -9.54 -12.35
C ARG A 210 0.26 -9.49 -13.50
N HIS A 211 -0.86 -8.78 -13.34
CA HIS A 211 -1.84 -8.59 -14.41
C HIS A 211 -1.28 -7.79 -15.58
N LEU A 212 -0.56 -6.69 -15.31
CA LEU A 212 0.15 -5.93 -16.34
C LEU A 212 1.16 -6.81 -17.08
N LYS A 213 1.97 -7.60 -16.36
CA LYS A 213 2.93 -8.56 -16.95
C LYS A 213 2.25 -9.64 -17.79
N ALA A 214 1.00 -9.99 -17.48
CA ALA A 214 0.17 -10.90 -18.25
C ALA A 214 -0.60 -10.22 -19.42
N GLY A 215 -0.37 -8.93 -19.66
CA GLY A 215 -0.99 -8.18 -20.76
C GLY A 215 -2.41 -7.68 -20.48
N ILE A 216 -2.86 -7.69 -19.22
CA ILE A 216 -4.14 -7.07 -18.84
C ILE A 216 -3.97 -5.54 -18.83
N PRO A 217 -4.86 -4.76 -19.48
CA PRO A 217 -4.79 -3.30 -19.47
C PRO A 217 -4.80 -2.70 -18.06
N ALA A 218 -4.13 -1.56 -17.87
CA ALA A 218 -3.96 -0.95 -16.55
C ALA A 218 -5.31 -0.61 -15.91
N ASN A 219 -6.28 -0.14 -16.69
CA ASN A 219 -7.62 0.17 -16.20
C ASN A 219 -8.40 -1.04 -15.64
N GLN A 220 -7.98 -2.27 -15.95
CA GLN A 220 -8.62 -3.52 -15.51
C GLN A 220 -7.75 -4.30 -14.51
N ALA A 221 -6.46 -3.99 -14.41
CA ALA A 221 -5.49 -4.77 -13.65
C ALA A 221 -5.83 -4.87 -12.15
N GLY A 222 -6.36 -3.79 -11.55
CA GLY A 222 -6.61 -3.72 -10.10
C GLY A 222 -7.88 -4.40 -9.60
N GLU A 223 -8.84 -4.73 -10.46
CA GLU A 223 -10.17 -5.21 -10.04
C GLU A 223 -10.27 -6.74 -10.02
N LYS A 224 -9.60 -7.40 -10.96
CA LYS A 224 -9.68 -8.84 -11.10
C LYS A 224 -8.93 -9.52 -9.95
N ASP A 225 -9.58 -10.48 -9.29
CA ASP A 225 -8.96 -11.39 -8.30
C ASP A 225 -8.06 -10.69 -7.25
N ASN A 226 -8.43 -9.46 -6.86
CA ASN A 226 -7.65 -8.61 -5.97
C ASN A 226 -8.40 -8.32 -4.65
N PRO A 227 -8.21 -9.15 -3.61
CA PRO A 227 -8.87 -8.94 -2.32
C PRO A 227 -8.30 -7.75 -1.52
N TYR A 228 -7.23 -7.14 -2.00
CA TYR A 228 -6.50 -6.06 -1.32
C TYR A 228 -6.85 -4.68 -1.88
N CYS A 229 -7.75 -4.58 -2.88
CA CYS A 229 -7.98 -3.35 -3.63
C CYS A 229 -8.52 -2.16 -2.80
N GLU A 230 -8.95 -2.38 -1.55
CA GLU A 230 -9.37 -1.32 -0.61
C GLU A 230 -8.34 -1.06 0.51
N TRP A 231 -7.16 -1.69 0.47
CA TRP A 231 -6.10 -1.50 1.46
C TRP A 231 -5.33 -0.20 1.22
N ILE A 232 -4.40 0.09 2.13
CA ILE A 232 -3.66 1.36 2.22
C ILE A 232 -2.60 1.55 1.12
N GLY A 233 -2.36 0.58 0.25
CA GLY A 233 -1.22 0.60 -0.68
C GLY A 233 -1.20 1.78 -1.67
N ALA A 234 -2.36 2.23 -2.15
CA ALA A 234 -2.45 3.45 -2.95
C ALA A 234 -2.31 4.75 -2.14
N ASP A 235 -2.65 4.70 -0.85
CA ASP A 235 -2.59 5.84 0.05
C ASP A 235 -1.13 6.19 0.37
N ILE A 236 -0.35 5.21 0.80
CA ILE A 236 1.06 5.41 1.17
C ILE A 236 1.86 6.04 0.01
N ARG A 237 1.54 5.76 -1.26
CA ARG A 237 2.22 6.35 -2.43
C ARG A 237 1.63 7.66 -2.99
N SER A 238 0.74 8.33 -2.26
CA SER A 238 0.01 9.51 -2.78
C SER A 238 0.81 10.82 -2.76
N ASP A 239 1.88 10.89 -1.97
CA ASP A 239 2.78 12.04 -1.79
C ASP A 239 3.20 12.79 -3.06
N PRO A 240 3.79 12.14 -4.09
CA PRO A 240 4.28 12.85 -5.28
C PRO A 240 3.18 13.69 -5.93
N TRP A 241 1.92 13.25 -5.86
CA TRP A 241 0.78 13.96 -6.44
C TRP A 241 0.41 15.21 -5.64
N GLY A 242 0.57 15.18 -4.32
CA GLY A 242 0.46 16.36 -3.47
C GLY A 242 1.59 17.36 -3.73
N TYR A 243 2.82 16.86 -3.86
CA TYR A 243 4.02 17.67 -4.16
C TYR A 243 3.92 18.37 -5.52
N LEU A 244 3.36 17.71 -6.54
CA LEU A 244 3.20 18.28 -7.88
C LEU A 244 2.06 19.30 -8.00
N ALA A 245 1.20 19.42 -7.00
CA ALA A 245 0.02 20.30 -7.02
C ALA A 245 -0.10 21.16 -5.75
N PRO A 246 0.94 21.95 -5.38
CA PRO A 246 0.94 22.73 -4.15
C PRO A 246 -0.20 23.75 -4.14
N GLY A 247 -0.98 23.75 -3.06
CA GLY A 247 -2.16 24.59 -2.91
C GLY A 247 -3.28 24.28 -3.92
N TRP A 248 -3.24 23.14 -4.64
CA TRP A 248 -4.29 22.70 -5.57
C TRP A 248 -4.81 21.29 -5.24
N PRO A 249 -5.56 21.12 -4.13
CA PRO A 249 -6.05 19.82 -3.67
C PRO A 249 -6.81 18.99 -4.71
N GLU A 250 -7.63 19.64 -5.55
CA GLU A 250 -8.36 18.91 -6.61
C GLU A 250 -7.44 18.31 -7.67
N ARG A 251 -6.35 18.99 -8.02
CA ARG A 251 -5.40 18.49 -9.01
C ARG A 251 -4.57 17.35 -8.44
N ALA A 252 -4.16 17.46 -7.17
CA ALA A 252 -3.48 16.39 -6.46
C ALA A 252 -4.35 15.11 -6.38
N ALA A 253 -5.61 15.26 -5.97
CA ALA A 253 -6.56 14.16 -5.90
C ALA A 253 -6.82 13.51 -7.28
N GLU A 254 -6.83 14.29 -8.36
CA GLU A 254 -7.01 13.74 -9.71
C GLU A 254 -5.78 12.93 -10.17
N MET A 255 -4.56 13.38 -9.90
CA MET A 255 -3.36 12.60 -10.21
C MET A 255 -3.29 11.32 -9.38
N ALA A 256 -3.56 11.43 -8.08
CA ALA A 256 -3.64 10.29 -7.16
C ALA A 256 -4.72 9.29 -7.57
N TYR A 257 -5.88 9.76 -8.03
CA TYR A 257 -6.92 8.89 -8.58
C TYR A 257 -6.41 8.04 -9.75
N ARG A 258 -5.72 8.65 -10.72
CA ARG A 258 -5.27 7.96 -11.93
C ARG A 258 -4.21 6.90 -11.62
N ASP A 259 -3.35 7.18 -10.65
CA ASP A 259 -2.37 6.23 -10.11
C ASP A 259 -3.04 5.11 -9.28
N ALA A 260 -3.91 5.47 -8.33
CA ALA A 260 -4.59 4.51 -7.48
C ALA A 260 -5.47 3.53 -8.28
N TYR A 261 -6.16 4.01 -9.32
CA TYR A 261 -7.08 3.20 -10.14
C TYR A 261 -6.39 2.01 -10.82
N LEU A 262 -5.07 2.04 -11.03
CA LEU A 262 -4.33 0.90 -11.59
C LEU A 262 -4.45 -0.34 -10.70
N SER A 263 -4.39 -0.19 -9.37
CA SER A 263 -4.37 -1.34 -8.44
C SER A 263 -5.48 -1.36 -7.39
N HIS A 264 -6.19 -0.26 -7.19
CA HIS A 264 -7.16 -0.09 -6.10
C HIS A 264 -8.56 0.27 -6.61
N ARG A 265 -9.55 0.07 -5.73
CA ARG A 265 -10.96 0.44 -5.90
C ARG A 265 -11.45 1.05 -4.58
N ARG A 266 -12.57 1.75 -4.61
CA ARG A 266 -13.29 2.28 -3.44
C ARG A 266 -12.34 2.93 -2.43
N GLN A 267 -12.32 2.48 -1.17
CA GLN A 267 -11.58 3.11 -0.09
C GLN A 267 -10.08 3.22 -0.37
N GLY A 268 -9.52 2.32 -1.18
CA GLY A 268 -8.14 2.43 -1.66
C GLY A 268 -7.90 3.66 -2.53
N ILE A 269 -8.85 3.98 -3.42
CA ILE A 269 -8.83 5.20 -4.23
C ILE A 269 -9.06 6.43 -3.34
N TYR A 270 -10.09 6.39 -2.48
CA TYR A 270 -10.45 7.51 -1.63
C TYR A 270 -9.34 7.92 -0.67
N GLY A 271 -8.63 6.94 -0.08
CA GLY A 271 -7.47 7.17 0.77
C GLY A 271 -6.39 7.96 0.04
N SER A 272 -5.96 7.46 -1.12
CA SER A 272 -4.95 8.12 -1.96
C SER A 272 -5.34 9.54 -2.36
N MET A 273 -6.60 9.74 -2.79
CA MET A 273 -7.12 11.06 -3.13
C MET A 273 -7.12 12.01 -1.93
N PHE A 274 -7.50 11.51 -0.75
CA PHE A 274 -7.57 12.29 0.47
C PHE A 274 -6.18 12.77 0.93
N PHE A 275 -5.19 11.89 0.97
CA PHE A 275 -3.85 12.25 1.41
C PHE A 275 -3.14 13.14 0.39
N ALA A 276 -3.25 12.87 -0.91
CA ALA A 276 -2.71 13.77 -1.93
C ALA A 276 -3.32 15.19 -1.84
N ALA A 277 -4.65 15.29 -1.66
CA ALA A 277 -5.33 16.57 -1.45
C ALA A 277 -4.87 17.28 -0.17
N THR A 278 -4.66 16.52 0.90
CA THR A 278 -4.19 17.04 2.21
C THR A 278 -2.76 17.56 2.12
N ILE A 279 -1.86 16.80 1.50
CA ILE A 279 -0.47 17.20 1.26
C ILE A 279 -0.44 18.47 0.41
N ALA A 280 -1.21 18.53 -0.68
CA ALA A 280 -1.33 19.74 -1.50
C ALA A 280 -1.84 20.94 -0.69
N ALA A 281 -2.84 20.75 0.19
CA ALA A 281 -3.33 21.81 1.06
C ALA A 281 -2.30 22.26 2.09
N ALA A 282 -1.44 21.35 2.58
CA ALA A 282 -0.40 21.67 3.55
C ALA A 282 0.66 22.64 3.00
N PHE A 283 0.70 22.89 1.68
CA PHE A 283 1.53 23.96 1.11
C PHE A 283 1.06 25.38 1.46
N THR A 284 -0.18 25.55 1.93
CA THR A 284 -0.77 26.89 2.19
C THR A 284 -0.54 27.43 3.58
#